data_AF-A0A1H7QSY0-F1
#
_entry.id   AF-A0A1H7QSY0-F1
#
_cell.length_a   1.000
_cell.length_b   1.000
_cell.length_c   1.000
_cell.angle_alpha   90.00
_cell.angle_beta   90.00
_cell.angle_gamma   90.00
#
_symmetry.space_group_name_H-M   'P 1'
#
loop_
_entity.id
_entity.type
_entity.pdbx_description
1 polymer ?
#
loop_
_entity_poly.entity_id
_entity_poly.type
_entity_poly.pdbx_seq_one_letter_code
_entity_poly.pdbx_strand_id
1 'polypeptide(L)'
;MWMRAAGGCALMLLEIAAAAAPAAPLRPDHPLIGTWRITLPDGLCSETYRIRADGTTLVFSHEEIAESTFTISDQPDKDGFYEETDTIIKDNGKLDCSGKVTKPGKPVTSYLQFHPSGNMFVMCVERSFDRCIGPFIRVRGNAI
;
A
#
# COMPACT_ATOMS: atom_id res chain seq x y z
N MET A 1 -53.43 48.20 -12.73
CA MET A 1 -53.05 46.78 -12.86
C MET A 1 -51.55 46.69 -12.59
N TRP A 2 -51.17 45.99 -11.52
CA TRP A 2 -49.82 45.99 -10.95
C TRP A 2 -48.96 44.93 -11.66
N MET A 3 -47.71 45.22 -12.00
CA MET A 3 -46.71 44.19 -12.32
C MET A 3 -45.51 44.33 -11.36
N ARG A 4 -45.40 43.33 -10.50
CA ARG A 4 -44.27 43.04 -9.62
C ARG A 4 -43.17 42.38 -10.46
N ALA A 5 -41.92 42.83 -10.33
CA ALA A 5 -40.75 42.05 -10.72
C ALA A 5 -40.07 41.58 -9.42
N ALA A 6 -40.10 40.27 -9.16
CA ALA A 6 -39.38 39.64 -8.06
C ALA A 6 -37.99 39.23 -8.57
N GLY A 7 -36.94 39.76 -7.93
CA GLY A 7 -35.56 39.34 -8.15
C GLY A 7 -35.31 37.97 -7.52
N GLY A 8 -34.95 36.99 -8.33
CA GLY A 8 -34.44 35.70 -7.88
C GLY A 8 -32.92 35.76 -7.74
N CYS A 9 -32.42 35.73 -6.51
CA CYS A 9 -31.00 35.59 -6.23
C CYS A 9 -30.65 34.10 -6.31
N ALA A 10 -29.93 33.70 -7.37
CA ALA A 10 -29.45 32.33 -7.54
C ALA A 10 -28.26 32.09 -6.59
N LEU A 11 -28.47 31.28 -5.56
CA LEU A 11 -27.40 30.77 -4.70
C LEU A 11 -26.65 29.67 -5.47
N MET A 12 -25.44 29.97 -5.96
CA MET A 12 -24.49 28.97 -6.43
C MET A 12 -23.95 28.18 -5.24
N LEU A 13 -24.26 26.90 -5.16
CA LEU A 13 -23.63 25.95 -4.25
C LEU A 13 -22.22 25.66 -4.77
N LEU A 14 -21.19 26.11 -4.05
CA LEU A 14 -19.80 25.69 -4.27
C LEU A 14 -19.65 24.26 -3.71
N GLU A 15 -19.51 23.27 -4.59
CA GLU A 15 -19.07 21.93 -4.21
C GLU A 15 -17.58 21.98 -3.86
N ILE A 16 -17.28 21.92 -2.57
CA ILE A 16 -15.91 21.80 -2.08
C ILE A 16 -15.48 20.35 -2.29
N ALA A 17 -14.67 20.10 -3.32
CA ALA A 17 -13.98 18.83 -3.48
C ALA A 17 -13.02 18.64 -2.30
N ALA A 18 -13.33 17.69 -1.41
CA ALA A 18 -12.43 17.30 -0.33
C ALA A 18 -11.21 16.62 -0.93
N ALA A 19 -10.10 17.35 -1.05
CA ALA A 19 -8.80 16.76 -1.36
C ALA A 19 -8.42 15.83 -0.20
N ALA A 20 -8.21 14.54 -0.50
CA ALA A 20 -7.71 13.59 0.48
C ALA A 20 -6.34 14.08 0.98
N ALA A 21 -6.22 14.29 2.29
CA ALA A 21 -4.95 14.66 2.90
C ALA A 21 -3.93 13.51 2.71
N PRO A 22 -2.66 13.81 2.42
CA PRO A 22 -1.63 12.78 2.38
C PRO A 22 -1.57 12.04 3.73
N ALA A 23 -1.36 10.73 3.68
CA ALA A 23 -1.21 9.92 4.88
C ALA A 23 -0.08 10.48 5.75
N ALA A 24 -0.28 10.50 7.07
CA ALA A 24 0.77 10.92 7.99
C ALA A 24 1.99 9.98 7.85
N PRO A 25 3.23 10.50 7.89
CA PRO A 25 4.41 9.65 7.87
C PRO A 25 4.38 8.64 9.01
N LEU A 26 4.86 7.43 8.74
CA LEU A 26 5.06 6.40 9.75
C LEU A 26 6.12 6.86 10.75
N ARG A 27 6.01 6.40 12.00
CA ARG A 27 7.09 6.59 12.97
C ARG A 27 8.40 5.97 12.44
N PRO A 28 9.57 6.61 12.66
CA PRO A 28 10.83 6.17 12.07
C PRO A 28 11.26 4.73 12.41
N ASP A 29 10.78 4.19 13.53
CA ASP A 29 11.04 2.86 14.04
C ASP A 29 9.93 1.84 13.72
N HIS A 30 8.97 2.19 12.84
CA HIS A 30 7.92 1.26 12.43
C HIS A 30 8.53 0.01 11.77
N PRO A 31 8.14 -1.23 12.17
CA PRO A 31 8.84 -2.45 11.75
C PRO A 31 8.81 -2.68 10.24
N LEU A 32 7.79 -2.18 9.54
CA LEU A 32 7.66 -2.29 8.07
C LEU A 32 8.73 -1.51 7.29
N ILE A 33 9.29 -0.42 7.84
CA ILE A 33 10.21 0.44 7.09
C ILE A 33 11.49 -0.33 6.74
N GLY A 34 11.91 -0.25 5.47
CA GLY A 34 13.14 -0.88 4.97
C GLY A 34 12.97 -1.56 3.62
N THR A 35 13.94 -2.43 3.30
CA THR A 35 13.92 -3.25 2.08
C THR A 35 13.67 -4.71 2.43
N TRP A 36 12.76 -5.33 1.70
CA TRP A 36 12.28 -6.68 1.92
C TRP A 36 12.33 -7.47 0.61
N ARG A 37 12.61 -8.77 0.71
CA ARG A 37 12.58 -9.67 -0.43
C ARG A 37 11.71 -10.88 -0.11
N ILE A 38 10.83 -11.24 -1.03
CA ILE A 38 10.10 -12.51 -1.02
C ILE A 38 10.56 -13.33 -2.23
N THR A 39 10.67 -14.63 -2.05
CA THR A 39 10.86 -15.58 -3.15
C THR A 39 9.56 -16.37 -3.28
N LEU A 40 9.01 -16.47 -4.50
CA LEU A 40 7.77 -17.20 -4.73
C LEU A 40 7.91 -18.70 -4.39
N PRO A 41 6.82 -19.42 -4.11
CA PRO A 41 6.88 -20.82 -3.67
C PRO A 41 7.59 -21.76 -4.65
N ASP A 42 7.62 -21.43 -5.95
CA ASP A 42 8.34 -22.21 -6.97
C ASP A 42 9.85 -21.97 -6.98
N GLY A 43 10.33 -20.94 -6.25
CA GLY A 43 11.74 -20.56 -6.18
C GLY A 43 12.26 -19.84 -7.43
N LEU A 44 11.43 -19.60 -8.45
CA LEU A 44 11.87 -19.13 -9.77
C LEU A 44 11.91 -17.61 -9.86
N CYS A 45 11.10 -16.92 -9.06
CA CYS A 45 11.01 -15.48 -9.05
C CYS A 45 11.15 -14.92 -7.64
N SER A 46 11.73 -13.74 -7.52
CA SER A 46 11.79 -12.98 -6.27
C SER A 46 11.34 -11.56 -6.50
N GLU A 47 10.63 -11.02 -5.53
CA GLU A 47 10.16 -9.65 -5.52
C GLU A 47 10.91 -8.87 -4.45
N THR A 48 11.24 -7.61 -4.74
CA THR A 48 11.90 -6.71 -3.80
C THR A 48 11.03 -5.50 -3.55
N TYR A 49 10.73 -5.26 -2.28
CA TYR A 49 9.90 -4.16 -1.79
C TYR A 49 10.80 -3.16 -1.06
N ARG A 50 10.80 -1.91 -1.50
CA ARG A 50 11.39 -0.79 -0.77
C ARG A 50 10.27 0.05 -0.17
N ILE A 51 10.12 -0.03 1.15
CA ILE A 51 9.05 0.61 1.89
C ILE A 51 9.61 1.81 2.67
N ARG A 52 9.08 3.00 2.41
CA ARG A 52 9.53 4.27 2.98
C ARG A 52 8.59 4.75 4.07
N ALA A 53 9.14 5.54 4.99
CA ALA A 53 8.38 6.12 6.10
C ALA A 53 7.32 7.15 5.64
N ASP A 54 7.42 7.66 4.42
CA ASP A 54 6.49 8.64 3.85
C ASP A 54 5.19 8.03 3.29
N GLY A 55 4.99 6.72 3.49
CA GLY A 55 3.80 6.02 2.97
C GLY A 55 3.91 5.62 1.51
N THR A 56 5.13 5.53 0.95
CA THR A 56 5.35 5.03 -0.42
C THR A 56 6.09 3.69 -0.46
N THR A 57 5.78 2.88 -1.47
CA THR A 57 6.52 1.66 -1.80
C THR A 57 7.07 1.73 -3.23
N LEU A 58 8.20 1.06 -3.45
CA LEU A 58 8.72 0.75 -4.79
C LEU A 58 8.95 -0.76 -4.84
N VAL A 59 8.29 -1.44 -5.77
CA VAL A 59 8.32 -2.89 -5.92
C VAL A 59 8.95 -3.26 -7.26
N PHE A 60 9.86 -4.22 -7.21
CA PHE A 60 10.42 -4.89 -8.37
C PHE A 60 9.94 -6.35 -8.35
N SER A 61 9.19 -6.76 -9.37
CA SER A 61 8.65 -8.12 -9.50
C SER A 61 8.85 -8.59 -10.95
N HIS A 62 9.81 -9.48 -11.18
CA HIS A 62 10.23 -9.85 -12.54
C HIS A 62 10.60 -8.62 -13.41
N GLU A 63 9.82 -8.30 -14.44
CA GLU A 63 10.00 -7.11 -15.30
C GLU A 63 9.17 -5.91 -14.79
N GLU A 64 8.23 -6.14 -13.89
CA GLU A 64 7.37 -5.12 -13.29
C GLU A 64 8.19 -4.19 -12.37
N ILE A 65 7.90 -2.90 -12.51
CA ILE A 65 8.32 -1.86 -11.58
C ILE A 65 7.07 -1.06 -11.21
N ALA A 66 6.61 -1.24 -9.98
CA ALA A 66 5.41 -0.61 -9.46
C ALA A 66 5.75 0.36 -8.31
N GLU A 67 5.07 1.50 -8.29
CA GLU A 67 5.10 2.45 -7.19
C GLU A 67 3.69 2.51 -6.58
N SER A 68 3.60 2.43 -5.26
CA SER A 68 2.34 2.55 -4.52
C SER A 68 2.41 3.61 -3.44
N THR A 69 1.22 4.05 -3.01
CA THR A 69 1.01 4.69 -1.71
C THR A 69 0.29 3.72 -0.80
N PHE A 70 0.62 3.72 0.50
CA PHE A 70 -0.02 2.86 1.47
C PHE A 70 -0.36 3.59 2.77
N THR A 71 -1.34 3.05 3.50
CA THR A 71 -1.57 3.33 4.92
C THR A 71 -1.41 2.05 5.72
N ILE A 72 -0.98 2.18 6.98
CA ILE A 72 -0.87 1.04 7.89
C ILE A 72 -1.24 1.47 9.31
N SER A 73 -1.81 0.54 10.09
CA SER A 73 -2.03 0.76 11.52
C SER A 73 -0.71 1.04 12.23
N ASP A 74 -0.69 2.00 13.16
CA ASP A 74 0.53 2.32 13.91
C ASP A 74 0.94 1.15 14.85
N GLN A 75 -0.03 0.45 15.43
CA GLN A 75 0.18 -0.70 16.30
C GLN A 75 -0.45 -1.96 15.70
N PRO A 76 0.03 -3.15 16.09
CA PRO A 76 -0.68 -4.38 15.76
C PRO A 76 -1.99 -4.44 16.56
N ASP A 77 -2.95 -5.20 16.06
CA ASP A 77 -4.14 -5.57 16.82
C ASP A 77 -3.83 -6.59 17.93
N LYS A 78 -4.87 -7.04 18.64
CA LYS A 78 -4.75 -7.99 19.75
C LYS A 78 -4.15 -9.35 19.36
N ASP A 79 -4.22 -9.71 18.08
CA ASP A 79 -3.72 -10.97 17.55
C ASP A 79 -2.34 -10.80 16.90
N GLY A 80 -1.82 -9.57 16.88
CA GLY A 80 -0.48 -9.23 16.41
C GLY A 80 -0.43 -8.67 14.98
N PHE A 81 -1.56 -8.54 14.29
CA PHE A 81 -1.60 -8.12 12.89
C PHE A 81 -1.64 -6.61 12.74
N TYR A 82 -0.85 -6.09 11.80
CA TYR A 82 -0.99 -4.72 11.30
C TYR A 82 -1.93 -4.73 10.09
N GLU A 83 -2.88 -3.80 10.03
CA GLU A 83 -3.74 -3.63 8.85
C GLU A 83 -3.10 -2.60 7.91
N GLU A 84 -2.83 -3.01 6.68
CA GLU A 84 -2.26 -2.17 5.63
C GLU A 84 -3.28 -2.04 4.49
N THR A 85 -3.37 -0.87 3.88
CA THR A 85 -4.03 -0.69 2.58
C THR A 85 -3.05 -0.06 1.60
N ASP A 86 -2.68 -0.79 0.56
CA ASP A 86 -1.79 -0.35 -0.51
C ASP A 86 -2.59 0.00 -1.77
N THR A 87 -2.15 1.03 -2.50
CA THR A 87 -2.70 1.40 -3.80
C THR A 87 -1.56 1.71 -4.76
N ILE A 88 -1.42 0.88 -5.79
CA ILE A 88 -0.49 1.13 -6.89
C ILE A 88 -0.91 2.40 -7.62
N ILE A 89 -0.01 3.38 -7.65
CA ILE A 89 -0.22 4.67 -8.32
C ILE A 89 0.46 4.71 -9.69
N LYS A 90 1.47 3.88 -9.91
CA LYS A 90 2.20 3.81 -11.18
C LYS A 90 2.74 2.40 -11.38
N ASP A 91 2.67 1.93 -12.61
CA ASP A 91 3.19 0.64 -13.05
C ASP A 91 3.82 0.80 -14.44
N ASN A 92 4.86 0.02 -14.75
CA ASN A 92 5.55 0.08 -16.05
C ASN A 92 4.88 -0.78 -17.15
N GLY A 93 3.79 -1.48 -16.83
CA GLY A 93 2.99 -2.29 -17.74
C GLY A 93 3.62 -3.63 -18.11
N LYS A 94 4.58 -4.10 -17.32
CA LYS A 94 5.30 -5.36 -17.56
C LYS A 94 4.76 -6.49 -16.69
N LEU A 95 5.25 -7.70 -16.93
CA LEU A 95 4.81 -8.89 -16.21
C LEU A 95 5.46 -8.94 -14.83
N ASP A 96 4.62 -9.16 -13.82
CA ASP A 96 5.01 -9.52 -12.46
C ASP A 96 5.54 -10.97 -12.39
N CYS A 97 6.00 -11.40 -11.22
CA CYS A 97 6.43 -12.77 -10.98
C CYS A 97 5.30 -13.82 -11.18
N SER A 98 4.04 -13.42 -11.20
CA SER A 98 2.89 -14.29 -11.51
C SER A 98 2.55 -14.35 -13.01
N GLY A 99 3.31 -13.64 -13.85
CA GLY A 99 3.09 -13.57 -15.30
C GLY A 99 1.91 -12.67 -15.68
N LYS A 100 1.55 -11.70 -14.84
CA LYS A 100 0.41 -10.79 -15.04
C LYS A 100 0.87 -9.34 -15.08
N VAL A 101 0.08 -8.50 -15.74
CA VAL A 101 0.24 -7.04 -15.65
C VAL A 101 -0.67 -6.51 -14.55
N THR A 102 -0.11 -5.87 -13.54
CA THR A 102 -0.89 -5.25 -12.47
C THR A 102 -1.48 -3.92 -12.93
N LYS A 103 -2.73 -3.64 -12.54
CA LYS A 103 -3.40 -2.39 -12.90
C LYS A 103 -3.35 -1.39 -11.73
N PRO A 104 -2.84 -0.16 -11.95
CA PRO A 104 -2.92 0.90 -10.97
C PRO A 104 -4.36 1.27 -10.55
N GLY A 105 -4.49 1.82 -9.35
CA GLY A 105 -5.68 2.54 -8.87
C GLY A 105 -6.66 1.73 -8.02
N LYS A 106 -6.49 0.40 -7.89
CA LYS A 106 -7.33 -0.40 -6.98
C LYS A 106 -6.65 -0.51 -5.60
N PRO A 107 -7.29 -0.07 -4.51
CA PRO A 107 -6.78 -0.31 -3.16
C PRO A 107 -6.90 -1.80 -2.78
N VAL A 108 -5.89 -2.33 -2.11
CA VAL A 108 -5.84 -3.70 -1.59
C VAL A 108 -5.48 -3.65 -0.12
N THR A 109 -6.31 -4.26 0.72
CA THR A 109 -6.05 -4.40 2.16
C THR A 109 -5.36 -5.72 2.45
N SER A 110 -4.33 -5.69 3.28
CA SER A 110 -3.53 -6.82 3.71
C SER A 110 -3.32 -6.78 5.23
N TYR A 111 -2.97 -7.93 5.82
CA TYR A 111 -2.69 -8.06 7.26
C TYR A 111 -1.28 -8.58 7.47
N LEU A 112 -0.41 -7.74 8.02
CA LEU A 112 1.01 -8.03 8.19
C LEU A 112 1.30 -8.58 9.58
N GLN A 113 2.00 -9.71 9.65
CA GLN A 113 2.50 -10.26 10.91
C GLN A 113 4.03 -10.30 10.89
N PHE A 114 4.66 -9.54 11.78
CA PHE A 114 6.10 -9.54 11.97
C PHE A 114 6.54 -10.68 12.88
N HIS A 115 7.60 -11.37 12.48
CA HIS A 115 8.27 -12.34 13.35
C HIS A 115 9.05 -11.59 14.45
N PRO A 116 9.16 -12.12 15.68
CA PRO A 116 9.86 -11.46 16.80
C PRO A 116 11.33 -11.09 16.53
N SER A 117 11.97 -11.72 15.54
CA SER A 117 13.34 -11.37 15.13
C SER A 117 13.44 -10.00 14.43
N GLY A 118 12.33 -9.42 13.98
CA GLY A 118 12.29 -8.15 13.24
C GLY A 118 12.88 -8.21 11.82
N ASN A 119 13.34 -9.39 11.38
CA ASN A 119 13.98 -9.59 10.07
C ASN A 119 13.11 -10.36 9.08
N MET A 120 11.86 -10.70 9.45
CA MET A 120 10.89 -11.26 8.52
C MET A 120 9.45 -10.94 8.91
N PHE A 121 8.56 -10.98 7.93
CA PHE A 121 7.11 -10.92 8.13
C PHE A 121 6.38 -11.75 7.08
N VAL A 122 5.09 -11.99 7.32
CA VAL A 122 4.14 -12.51 6.33
C VAL A 122 3.03 -11.50 6.08
N MET A 123 2.49 -11.49 4.87
CA MET A 123 1.35 -10.66 4.47
C MET A 123 0.17 -11.56 4.17
N CYS A 124 -0.95 -11.35 4.85
CA CYS A 124 -2.12 -12.22 4.82
C CYS A 124 -3.34 -11.49 4.24
N VAL A 125 -4.25 -12.24 3.62
CA VAL A 125 -5.49 -11.69 3.05
C VAL A 125 -6.51 -11.36 4.15
N GLU A 126 -6.41 -12.07 5.28
CA GLU A 126 -7.28 -11.95 6.45
C GLU A 126 -6.42 -11.99 7.72
N ARG A 127 -7.01 -11.69 8.89
CA ARG A 127 -6.34 -11.78 10.21
C ARG A 127 -6.16 -13.24 10.66
N SER A 128 -5.57 -14.06 9.81
CA SER A 128 -5.23 -15.46 10.07
C SER A 128 -4.03 -15.88 9.22
N PHE A 129 -3.44 -17.02 9.56
CA PHE A 129 -2.30 -17.57 8.80
C PHE A 129 -2.71 -18.48 7.62
N ASP A 130 -4.01 -18.62 7.35
CA ASP A 130 -4.51 -19.59 6.36
C ASP A 130 -4.15 -19.19 4.93
N ARG A 131 -4.08 -17.87 4.68
CA ARG A 131 -3.88 -17.29 3.35
C ARG A 131 -2.89 -16.15 3.41
N CYS A 132 -1.61 -16.51 3.47
CA CYS A 132 -0.51 -15.55 3.49
C CYS A 132 0.51 -15.80 2.38
N ILE A 133 1.20 -14.74 1.99
CA ILE A 133 2.41 -14.77 1.21
C ILE A 133 3.61 -14.42 2.11
N GLY A 134 4.73 -15.10 1.90
CA GLY A 134 5.95 -14.88 2.67
C GLY A 134 6.83 -16.14 2.76
N PRO A 135 7.92 -16.07 3.55
CA PRO A 135 8.32 -14.91 4.33
C PRO A 135 8.93 -13.80 3.47
N PHE A 136 8.59 -12.55 3.78
CA PHE A 136 9.38 -11.40 3.37
C PHE A 136 10.61 -11.33 4.28
N ILE A 137 11.80 -11.42 3.71
CA ILE A 137 13.07 -11.39 4.43
C ILE A 137 13.69 -10.00 4.30
N ARG A 138 14.10 -9.42 5.43
CA ARG A 138 14.75 -8.10 5.45
C ARG A 138 16.08 -8.18 4.72
N VAL A 139 16.31 -7.27 3.78
CA VAL A 139 17.59 -7.12 3.10
C VAL A 139 18.41 -6.04 3.80
N ARG A 140 19.69 -6.34 4.09
CA ARG A 140 20.64 -5.39 4.69
C ARG A 140 21.64 -4.93 3.63
N GLY A 141 21.94 -3.63 3.57
CA GLY A 141 22.82 -3.04 2.56
C GLY A 141 22.08 -2.57 1.29
N ASN A 142 22.82 -2.14 0.26
CA ASN A 142 22.23 -1.75 -1.01
C ASN A 142 21.85 -3.00 -1.82
N ALA A 143 20.57 -3.22 -1.99
CA ALA A 143 20.01 -4.36 -2.73
C ALA A 143 19.35 -3.96 -4.06
N ILE A 144 19.55 -2.71 -4.47
CA ILE A 144 19.00 -2.10 -5.69
C ILE A 144 19.97 -1.02 -6.15
#